data_AF-A0A0K8WIR2-F1
#
_entry.id   AF-A0A0K8WIR2-F1
#
_cell.length_a   1.000
_cell.length_b   1.000
_cell.length_c   1.000
_cell.angle_alpha   90.00
_cell.angle_beta   90.00
_cell.angle_gamma   90.00
#
_symmetry.space_group_name_H-M   'P 1'
#
loop_
_entity.id
_entity.type
_entity.pdbx_description
1 polymer ?
#
loop_
_entity_poly.entity_id
_entity_poly.type
_entity_poly.pdbx_seq_one_letter_code
_entity_poly.pdbx_strand_id
1 'polypeptide(L)'
;MVLLVSALGVMNVLSSLIKWAAPANRPYWWLREYNETTALQQYHGTCQTTAAFPSSHLVSFSTTVYLIALALLPACWQRLKFPNRYLSAFCIAAVITGGTVMSISRIYLAAQFPHQCLLTCFFTIFTLHTLRKYSKSLYNFRQFKAILILVCLSISPVLIYFGMLRIDMDPHWSVRMAFKWCMDPTQMRHEDSSIFVLARDFGYLTGVVLSLPIYESLENKTVITKRLPLLLVLEMFNYYARLETPKSYGRVAFVAYEFVRNAMHSFTLLKIVPKLTT
;
A
#
# COMPACT_ATOMS: atom_id res chain seq x y z
N MET A 1 13.92 -2.60 -7.54
CA MET A 1 13.79 -2.01 -6.19
C MET A 1 13.21 -0.60 -6.23
N VAL A 2 13.88 0.38 -6.86
CA VAL A 2 13.39 1.78 -6.93
C VAL A 2 11.95 1.88 -7.48
N LEU A 3 11.67 1.22 -8.60
CA LEU A 3 10.32 1.16 -9.19
C LEU A 3 9.28 0.53 -8.25
N LEU A 4 9.67 -0.49 -7.47
CA LEU A 4 8.80 -1.19 -6.52
C LEU A 4 8.41 -0.30 -5.34
N VAL A 5 9.42 0.28 -4.70
CA VAL A 5 9.23 1.17 -3.54
C VAL A 5 8.42 2.40 -3.96
N SER A 6 8.81 3.10 -5.03
CA SER A 6 8.07 4.30 -5.47
C SER A 6 6.64 4.00 -5.94
N ALA A 7 6.41 2.91 -6.68
CA ALA A 7 5.06 2.54 -7.11
C ALA A 7 4.18 2.18 -5.91
N LEU A 8 4.67 1.35 -4.99
CA LEU A 8 3.92 0.99 -3.77
C LEU A 8 3.57 2.23 -2.94
N GLY A 9 4.48 3.20 -2.82
CA GLY A 9 4.22 4.45 -2.09
C GLY A 9 3.05 5.24 -2.69
N VAL A 10 3.04 5.45 -4.02
CA VAL A 10 1.93 6.16 -4.68
C VAL A 10 0.63 5.36 -4.60
N MET A 11 0.69 4.05 -4.86
CA MET A 11 -0.48 3.17 -4.81
C MET A 11 -1.13 3.14 -3.43
N ASN A 12 -0.33 3.05 -2.38
CA ASN A 12 -0.83 2.99 -1.00
C ASN A 12 -1.45 4.32 -0.57
N VAL A 13 -0.82 5.47 -0.88
CA VAL A 13 -1.41 6.78 -0.55
C VAL A 13 -2.75 6.99 -1.27
N LEU A 14 -2.83 6.69 -2.56
CA LEU A 14 -4.10 6.78 -3.29
C LEU A 14 -5.16 5.84 -2.70
N SER A 15 -4.80 4.60 -2.40
CA SER A 15 -5.68 3.61 -1.79
C SER A 15 -6.22 4.08 -0.44
N SER A 16 -5.36 4.62 0.41
CA SER A 16 -5.71 5.09 1.75
C SER A 16 -6.55 6.36 1.73
N LEU A 17 -6.28 7.28 0.79
CA LEU A 17 -7.14 8.45 0.56
C LEU A 17 -8.53 8.04 0.09
N ILE A 18 -8.64 7.13 -0.89
CA ILE A 18 -9.95 6.66 -1.39
C ILE A 18 -10.70 5.94 -0.28
N LYS A 19 -10.04 5.04 0.47
CA LYS A 19 -10.67 4.33 1.60
C LYS A 19 -11.23 5.28 2.65
N TRP A 20 -10.56 6.41 2.87
CA TRP A 20 -11.00 7.35 3.89
C TRP A 20 -12.09 8.28 3.38
N ALA A 21 -11.99 8.73 2.13
CA ALA A 21 -13.00 9.58 1.49
C ALA A 21 -14.31 8.86 1.15
N ALA A 22 -14.22 7.57 0.76
CA ALA A 22 -15.34 6.78 0.27
C ALA A 22 -15.65 5.62 1.24
N PRO A 23 -16.69 5.75 2.08
CA PRO A 23 -17.06 4.75 3.05
C PRO A 23 -17.64 3.54 2.35
N ALA A 24 -16.96 2.41 2.46
CA ALA A 24 -17.38 1.17 1.83
C ALA A 24 -17.60 0.09 2.89
N ASN A 25 -18.81 -0.45 2.93
CA ASN A 25 -19.18 -1.54 3.82
C ASN A 25 -18.44 -2.84 3.47
N ARG A 26 -18.18 -3.63 4.51
CA ARG A 26 -17.70 -5.01 4.39
C ARG A 26 -18.89 -5.97 4.42
N PRO A 27 -18.78 -7.16 3.82
CA PRO A 27 -19.85 -8.17 3.86
C PRO A 27 -20.39 -8.44 5.28
N TYR A 28 -19.52 -8.65 6.27
CA TYR A 28 -19.98 -8.93 7.63
C TYR A 28 -20.57 -7.70 8.36
N TRP A 29 -20.13 -6.48 8.02
CA TRP A 29 -20.76 -5.25 8.53
C TRP A 29 -22.16 -5.09 7.95
N TRP A 30 -22.26 -5.21 6.63
CA TRP A 30 -23.50 -5.03 5.91
C TRP A 30 -24.55 -6.06 6.33
N LEU A 31 -24.17 -7.33 6.44
CA LEU A 31 -25.10 -8.38 6.85
C LEU A 31 -25.65 -8.12 8.26
N ARG A 32 -24.82 -7.67 9.21
CA ARG A 32 -25.27 -7.40 10.57
C ARG A 32 -26.10 -6.12 10.71
N GLU A 33 -25.87 -5.09 9.89
CA GLU A 33 -26.72 -3.88 9.88
C GLU A 33 -28.10 -4.14 9.31
N TYR A 34 -28.21 -5.04 8.31
CA TYR A 34 -29.46 -5.20 7.54
C TYR A 34 -30.16 -6.56 7.75
N ASN A 35 -29.49 -7.54 8.37
CA ASN A 35 -30.05 -8.85 8.67
C ASN A 35 -29.45 -9.44 9.95
N GLU A 36 -30.08 -9.13 11.09
CA GLU A 36 -29.61 -9.51 12.43
C GLU A 36 -29.52 -11.03 12.66
N THR A 37 -30.25 -11.83 11.87
CA THR A 37 -30.36 -13.29 12.11
C THR A 37 -29.16 -14.08 11.62
N THR A 38 -28.41 -13.55 10.65
CA THR A 38 -27.32 -14.30 9.98
C THR A 38 -25.97 -13.79 10.45
N ALA A 39 -25.26 -14.60 11.24
CA ALA A 39 -23.91 -14.29 11.67
C ALA A 39 -22.88 -15.05 10.82
N LEU A 40 -21.99 -14.33 10.12
CA LEU A 40 -20.83 -14.93 9.48
C LEU A 40 -19.75 -15.26 10.51
N GLN A 41 -19.09 -16.39 10.33
CA GLN A 41 -17.91 -16.75 11.11
C GLN A 41 -16.78 -15.74 10.82
N GLN A 42 -16.21 -15.18 11.88
CA GLN A 42 -15.07 -14.26 11.79
C GLN A 42 -13.80 -15.01 12.15
N TYR A 43 -12.76 -14.83 11.34
CA TYR A 43 -11.44 -15.41 11.56
C TYR A 43 -10.43 -14.30 11.84
N HIS A 44 -9.22 -14.71 12.26
CA HIS A 44 -8.12 -13.77 12.39
C HIS A 44 -7.87 -13.04 11.08
N GLY A 45 -7.91 -11.71 11.11
CA GLY A 45 -7.80 -10.85 9.92
C GLY A 45 -9.10 -10.46 9.24
N THR A 46 -10.26 -10.94 9.72
CA THR A 46 -11.60 -10.46 9.30
C THR A 46 -11.88 -9.06 9.88
N CYS A 47 -11.59 -8.86 11.16
CA CYS A 47 -11.77 -7.58 11.84
C CYS A 47 -10.69 -6.57 11.42
N GLN A 48 -11.07 -5.63 10.56
CA GLN A 48 -10.21 -4.57 10.06
C GLN A 48 -10.88 -3.22 10.28
N THR A 49 -10.10 -2.20 10.62
CA THR A 49 -10.57 -0.88 11.04
C THR A 49 -10.56 0.17 9.93
N THR A 50 -10.40 -0.25 8.67
CA THR A 50 -10.53 0.61 7.48
C THR A 50 -11.74 0.21 6.63
N ALA A 51 -12.21 1.13 5.77
CA ALA A 51 -13.18 0.82 4.72
C ALA A 51 -12.73 -0.36 3.83
N ALA A 52 -13.70 -1.01 3.19
CA ALA A 52 -13.48 -2.23 2.41
C ALA A 52 -12.79 -1.99 1.06
N PHE A 53 -13.10 -0.87 0.41
CA PHE A 53 -12.65 -0.50 -0.93
C PHE A 53 -11.78 0.77 -0.90
N PRO A 54 -10.69 0.82 -1.71
CA PRO A 54 -10.07 -0.29 -2.44
C PRO A 54 -9.39 -1.30 -1.50
N SER A 55 -9.17 -2.52 -1.98
CA SER A 55 -8.48 -3.54 -1.20
C SER A 55 -6.97 -3.29 -1.13
N SER A 56 -6.46 -2.88 0.04
CA SER A 56 -5.01 -2.69 0.24
C SER A 56 -4.21 -3.97 -0.01
N HIS A 57 -4.70 -5.13 0.43
CA HIS A 57 -4.04 -6.41 0.19
C HIS A 57 -3.93 -6.73 -1.30
N LEU A 58 -5.01 -6.50 -2.06
CA LEU A 58 -5.02 -6.73 -3.50
C LEU A 58 -4.10 -5.74 -4.23
N VAL A 59 -4.19 -4.45 -3.90
CA VAL A 59 -3.31 -3.40 -4.44
C VAL A 59 -1.84 -3.76 -4.22
N SER A 60 -1.43 -4.02 -2.97
CA SER A 60 -0.03 -4.30 -2.64
C SER A 60 0.45 -5.62 -3.24
N PHE A 61 -0.37 -6.69 -3.19
CA PHE A 61 0.01 -7.99 -3.75
C PHE A 61 0.13 -7.94 -5.27
N SER A 62 -0.89 -7.43 -5.98
CA SER A 62 -0.87 -7.32 -7.44
C SER A 62 0.24 -6.38 -7.94
N THR A 63 0.52 -5.28 -7.23
CA THR A 63 1.66 -4.40 -7.54
C THR A 63 3.00 -5.13 -7.39
N THR A 64 3.16 -5.89 -6.30
CA THR A 64 4.38 -6.65 -6.04
C THR A 64 4.60 -7.73 -7.07
N VAL A 65 3.56 -8.52 -7.38
CA VAL A 65 3.58 -9.56 -8.42
C VAL A 65 3.91 -8.94 -9.78
N TYR A 66 3.28 -7.82 -10.15
CA TYR A 66 3.56 -7.12 -11.42
C TYR A 66 5.03 -6.71 -11.55
N LEU A 67 5.61 -6.14 -10.49
CA LEU A 67 6.96 -5.60 -10.54
C LEU A 67 8.03 -6.70 -10.42
N ILE A 68 7.77 -7.77 -9.68
CA ILE A 68 8.62 -8.97 -9.68
C ILE A 68 8.57 -9.64 -11.05
N ALA A 69 7.36 -9.78 -11.63
CA ALA A 69 7.16 -10.31 -12.97
C ALA A 69 7.99 -9.53 -14.00
N LEU A 70 7.95 -8.20 -13.97
CA LEU A 70 8.76 -7.36 -14.87
C LEU A 70 10.28 -7.52 -14.66
N ALA A 71 10.74 -7.81 -13.44
CA ALA A 71 12.17 -7.94 -13.15
C ALA A 71 12.72 -9.33 -13.48
N LEU A 72 12.01 -10.40 -13.13
CA LEU A 72 12.51 -11.77 -13.20
C LEU A 72 12.08 -12.52 -14.46
N LEU A 73 10.86 -12.27 -14.96
CA LEU A 73 10.35 -13.03 -16.11
C LEU A 73 11.20 -12.83 -17.36
N PRO A 74 11.67 -11.62 -17.74
CA PRO A 74 12.50 -11.48 -18.94
C PRO A 74 13.78 -12.33 -18.86
N ALA A 75 14.44 -12.36 -17.70
CA ALA A 75 15.66 -13.16 -17.52
C ALA A 75 15.39 -14.67 -17.62
N CYS A 76 14.31 -15.14 -17.02
CA CYS A 76 13.88 -16.54 -17.13
C CYS A 76 13.47 -16.90 -18.56
N TRP A 77 12.71 -16.01 -19.21
CA TRP A 77 12.18 -16.17 -20.56
C TRP A 77 13.28 -16.31 -21.61
N GLN A 78 14.34 -15.50 -21.50
CA GLN A 78 15.52 -15.62 -22.38
C GLN A 78 16.26 -16.95 -22.16
N ARG A 79 16.40 -17.41 -20.91
CA ARG A 79 17.04 -18.71 -20.61
C ARG A 79 16.25 -19.89 -21.18
N LEU A 80 14.92 -19.82 -21.15
CA LEU A 80 14.02 -20.84 -21.71
C LEU A 80 13.83 -20.72 -23.23
N LYS A 81 14.46 -19.73 -23.89
CA LYS A 81 14.39 -19.49 -25.34
C LYS A 81 12.96 -19.36 -25.89
N PHE A 82 12.02 -18.84 -25.08
CA PHE A 82 10.65 -18.63 -25.54
C PHE A 82 10.52 -17.36 -26.41
N PRO A 83 9.57 -17.31 -27.35
CA PRO A 83 9.41 -16.15 -28.22
C PRO A 83 8.88 -14.94 -27.44
N ASN A 84 9.55 -13.80 -27.60
CA ASN A 84 9.28 -12.57 -26.83
C ASN A 84 7.86 -12.01 -27.00
N ARG A 85 7.15 -12.38 -28.08
CA ARG A 85 5.75 -11.96 -28.31
C ARG A 85 4.79 -12.35 -27.19
N TYR A 86 5.05 -13.44 -26.47
CA TYR A 86 4.19 -13.89 -25.37
C TYR A 86 4.63 -13.40 -23.99
N LEU A 87 5.80 -12.77 -23.85
CA LEU A 87 6.30 -12.30 -22.56
C LEU A 87 5.32 -11.30 -21.91
N SER A 88 4.80 -10.35 -22.69
CA SER A 88 3.83 -9.37 -22.18
C SER A 88 2.52 -10.04 -21.76
N ALA A 89 2.03 -11.01 -22.54
CA ALA A 89 0.83 -11.75 -22.21
C ALA A 89 1.01 -12.57 -20.92
N PHE A 90 2.16 -13.22 -20.74
CA PHE A 90 2.48 -13.99 -19.55
C PHE A 90 2.62 -13.11 -18.31
N CYS A 91 3.25 -11.95 -18.42
CA CYS A 91 3.31 -10.96 -17.33
C CYS A 91 1.91 -10.53 -16.88
N ILE A 92 1.01 -10.24 -17.82
CA ILE A 92 -0.37 -9.85 -17.52
C ILE A 92 -1.13 -11.02 -16.88
N ALA A 93 -0.98 -12.23 -17.42
CA ALA A 93 -1.61 -13.43 -16.86
C ALA A 93 -1.17 -13.69 -15.41
N ALA A 94 0.13 -13.57 -15.10
CA ALA A 94 0.63 -13.73 -13.74
C ALA A 94 -0.01 -12.75 -12.75
N VAL A 95 -0.25 -11.51 -13.18
CA VAL A 95 -0.87 -10.47 -12.35
C VAL A 95 -2.35 -10.71 -12.15
N ILE A 96 -3.05 -11.13 -13.21
CA ILE A 96 -4.46 -11.51 -13.13
C ILE A 96 -4.62 -12.69 -12.18
N THR A 97 -3.84 -13.77 -12.35
CA THR A 97 -3.89 -14.95 -11.48
C THR A 97 -3.54 -14.62 -10.04
N GLY A 98 -2.51 -13.81 -9.80
CA GLY A 98 -2.18 -13.35 -8.46
C GLY A 98 -3.31 -12.52 -7.83
N GLY A 99 -3.92 -11.63 -8.61
CA GLY A 99 -5.05 -10.82 -8.19
C GLY A 99 -6.31 -11.65 -7.89
N THR A 100 -6.61 -12.67 -8.69
CA THR A 100 -7.76 -13.55 -8.46
C THR A 100 -7.59 -14.39 -7.21
N VAL A 101 -6.40 -14.99 -6.99
CA VAL A 101 -6.12 -15.75 -5.76
C VAL A 101 -6.28 -14.87 -4.53
N MET A 102 -5.73 -13.66 -4.55
CA MET A 102 -5.88 -12.73 -3.44
C MET A 102 -7.35 -12.28 -3.27
N SER A 103 -8.09 -12.05 -4.36
CA SER A 103 -9.51 -11.70 -4.32
C SER A 103 -10.36 -12.82 -3.68
N ILE A 104 -10.12 -14.08 -4.05
CA ILE A 104 -10.81 -15.24 -3.48
C ILE A 104 -10.55 -15.32 -1.98
N SER A 105 -9.31 -15.14 -1.53
CA SER A 105 -8.98 -15.10 -0.10
C SER A 105 -9.77 -14.03 0.66
N ARG A 106 -9.94 -12.83 0.09
CA ARG A 106 -10.67 -11.72 0.73
C ARG A 106 -12.18 -11.91 0.73
N ILE A 107 -12.72 -12.55 -0.29
CA ILE A 107 -14.14 -12.94 -0.36
C ILE A 107 -14.42 -14.05 0.67
N TYR A 108 -13.55 -15.06 0.76
CA TYR A 108 -13.66 -16.14 1.74
C TYR A 108 -13.69 -15.63 3.19
N LEU A 109 -12.84 -14.64 3.50
CA LEU A 109 -12.81 -14.01 4.83
C LEU A 109 -13.98 -13.05 5.10
N ALA A 110 -14.94 -12.93 4.18
CA ALA A 110 -16.03 -11.95 4.22
C ALA A 110 -15.53 -10.49 4.41
N ALA A 111 -14.30 -10.22 3.96
CA ALA A 111 -13.66 -8.92 4.16
C ALA A 111 -13.99 -7.93 3.05
N GLN A 112 -14.31 -8.42 1.85
CA GLN A 112 -14.62 -7.63 0.64
C GLN A 112 -15.70 -8.31 -0.19
N PHE A 113 -16.53 -7.49 -0.85
CA PHE A 113 -17.46 -7.98 -1.87
C PHE A 113 -16.75 -8.25 -3.21
N PRO A 114 -17.28 -9.15 -4.06
CA PRO A 114 -16.70 -9.44 -5.37
C PRO A 114 -16.52 -8.20 -6.26
N HIS A 115 -17.50 -7.29 -6.27
CA HIS A 115 -17.41 -6.05 -7.04
C HIS A 115 -16.28 -5.13 -6.54
N GLN A 116 -16.02 -5.08 -5.22
CA GLN A 116 -14.91 -4.30 -4.65
C GLN A 116 -13.56 -4.87 -5.06
N CYS A 117 -13.43 -6.21 -5.10
CA CYS A 117 -12.23 -6.88 -5.61
C CYS A 117 -12.00 -6.54 -7.08
N LEU A 118 -13.03 -6.67 -7.92
CA LEU A 118 -12.95 -6.36 -9.36
C LEU A 118 -12.53 -4.91 -9.60
N LEU A 119 -13.21 -3.95 -8.97
CA LEU A 119 -12.89 -2.53 -9.09
C LEU A 119 -11.46 -2.23 -8.59
N THR A 120 -11.00 -2.91 -7.54
CA THR A 120 -9.63 -2.76 -7.05
C THR A 120 -8.59 -3.28 -8.06
N CYS A 121 -8.87 -4.39 -8.75
CA CYS A 121 -8.02 -4.88 -9.83
C CYS A 121 -7.90 -3.84 -10.96
N PHE A 122 -9.03 -3.28 -11.40
CA PHE A 122 -9.04 -2.22 -12.42
C PHE A 122 -8.24 -1.00 -11.97
N PHE A 123 -8.49 -0.51 -10.76
CA PHE A 123 -7.76 0.61 -10.16
C PHE A 123 -6.24 0.34 -10.13
N THR A 124 -5.83 -0.86 -9.73
CA THR A 124 -4.43 -1.25 -9.64
C THR A 124 -3.76 -1.28 -11.00
N ILE A 125 -4.38 -1.94 -11.99
CA ILE A 125 -3.84 -2.04 -13.35
C ILE A 125 -3.75 -0.66 -13.99
N PHE A 126 -4.79 0.16 -13.89
CA PHE A 126 -4.84 1.51 -14.45
C PHE A 126 -3.75 2.40 -13.86
N THR A 127 -3.60 2.41 -12.53
CA THR A 127 -2.63 3.26 -11.85
C THR A 127 -1.20 2.79 -12.13
N LEU A 128 -0.93 1.48 -12.13
CA LEU A 128 0.38 0.94 -12.50
C LEU A 128 0.76 1.25 -13.95
N HIS A 129 -0.19 1.14 -14.88
CA HIS A 129 0.04 1.48 -16.28
C HIS A 129 0.41 2.97 -16.43
N THR A 130 -0.32 3.85 -15.73
CA THR A 130 -0.08 5.30 -15.71
C THR A 130 1.27 5.63 -15.09
N LEU A 131 1.59 5.06 -13.92
CA LEU A 131 2.87 5.23 -13.25
C LEU A 131 4.04 4.77 -14.11
N ARG A 132 3.90 3.64 -14.80
CA ARG A 132 4.94 3.14 -15.71
C ARG A 132 5.15 4.10 -16.89
N LYS A 133 4.07 4.57 -17.51
CA LYS A 133 4.12 5.52 -18.63
C LYS A 133 4.85 6.81 -18.24
N TYR A 134 4.61 7.33 -17.04
CA TYR A 134 5.21 8.59 -16.56
C TYR A 134 6.44 8.42 -15.65
N SER A 135 6.89 7.18 -15.40
CA SER A 135 7.95 6.86 -14.43
C SER A 135 9.24 7.66 -14.64
N LYS A 136 9.73 7.76 -15.89
CA LYS A 136 10.92 8.56 -16.23
C LYS A 136 10.78 10.03 -15.84
N SER A 137 9.61 10.62 -16.08
CA SER A 137 9.33 12.02 -15.72
C SER A 137 9.28 12.19 -14.21
N LEU A 138 8.57 11.29 -13.50
CA LEU A 138 8.44 11.31 -12.04
C LEU A 138 9.79 11.22 -11.33
N TYR A 139 10.68 10.33 -11.80
CA TYR A 139 12.01 10.16 -11.18
C TYR A 139 13.00 11.27 -11.48
N ASN A 140 12.72 12.08 -12.52
CA ASN A 140 13.51 13.24 -12.91
C ASN A 140 12.95 14.56 -12.34
N PHE A 141 11.91 14.50 -11.50
CA PHE A 141 11.41 15.70 -10.86
C PHE A 141 12.49 16.38 -10.02
N ARG A 142 12.61 17.70 -10.19
CA ARG A 142 13.39 18.53 -9.27
C ARG A 142 12.79 18.39 -7.87
N GLN A 143 13.65 18.29 -6.87
CA GLN A 143 13.25 18.06 -5.48
C GLN A 143 12.20 19.07 -5.00
N PHE A 144 12.36 20.37 -5.33
CA PHE A 144 11.37 21.40 -4.99
C PHE A 144 9.98 21.12 -5.57
N LYS A 145 9.88 20.71 -6.85
CA LYS A 145 8.60 20.36 -7.47
C LYS A 145 7.96 19.15 -6.80
N ALA A 146 8.76 18.14 -6.46
CA ALA A 146 8.26 16.93 -5.80
C ALA A 146 7.76 17.22 -4.37
N ILE A 147 8.49 18.05 -3.61
CA ILE A 147 8.07 18.50 -2.28
C ILE A 147 6.77 19.32 -2.38
N LEU A 148 6.65 20.23 -3.35
CA LEU A 148 5.43 21.00 -3.55
C LEU A 148 4.22 20.10 -3.82
N ILE A 149 4.37 19.09 -4.70
CA ILE A 149 3.30 18.10 -4.97
C ILE A 149 2.94 17.33 -3.69
N LEU A 150 3.92 16.91 -2.89
CA LEU A 150 3.69 16.20 -1.64
C LEU A 150 2.93 17.07 -0.63
N VAL A 151 3.30 18.35 -0.49
CA VAL A 151 2.61 19.30 0.41
C VAL A 151 1.15 19.46 -0.05
N CYS A 152 0.92 19.69 -1.34
CA CYS A 152 -0.44 19.76 -1.90
C CYS A 152 -1.24 18.48 -1.63
N LEU A 153 -0.62 17.31 -1.82
CA LEU A 153 -1.28 16.02 -1.55
C LEU A 153 -1.57 15.83 -0.05
N SER A 154 -0.69 16.30 0.83
CA SER A 154 -0.84 16.22 2.29
C SER A 154 -1.95 17.13 2.84
N ILE A 155 -2.43 18.09 2.04
CA ILE A 155 -3.64 18.86 2.36
C ILE A 155 -4.90 18.03 2.11
N SER A 156 -4.87 17.04 1.21
CA SER A 156 -6.07 16.26 0.85
C SER A 156 -6.73 15.51 2.02
N PRO A 157 -6.02 14.89 2.98
CA PRO A 157 -6.67 14.34 4.17
C PRO A 157 -7.43 15.40 4.98
N VAL A 158 -6.86 16.59 5.15
CA VAL A 158 -7.52 17.68 5.89
C VAL A 158 -8.81 18.10 5.18
N LEU A 159 -8.79 18.21 3.86
CA LEU A 159 -9.98 18.51 3.06
C LEU A 159 -11.03 17.41 3.15
N ILE A 160 -10.62 16.14 3.09
CA ILE A 160 -11.52 15.00 3.24
C ILE A 160 -12.18 15.03 4.62
N TYR A 161 -11.41 15.25 5.69
CA TYR A 161 -11.93 15.33 7.06
C TYR A 161 -13.04 16.38 7.20
N PHE A 162 -12.76 17.62 6.81
CA PHE A 162 -13.75 18.69 6.90
C PHE A 162 -14.90 18.50 5.90
N GLY A 163 -14.64 17.90 4.75
CA GLY A 163 -15.67 17.51 3.78
C GLY A 163 -16.65 16.48 4.36
N MET A 164 -16.14 15.46 5.05
CA MET A 164 -16.97 14.46 5.74
C MET A 164 -17.82 15.11 6.83
N LEU A 165 -17.24 16.00 7.64
CA LEU A 165 -18.00 16.74 8.66
C LEU A 165 -19.11 17.61 8.06
N ARG A 166 -18.89 18.20 6.87
CA ARG A 166 -19.89 19.01 6.15
C ARG A 166 -21.11 18.21 5.66
N ILE A 167 -20.95 16.91 5.45
CA ILE A 167 -22.03 16.01 5.00
C ILE A 167 -22.56 15.13 6.15
N ASP A 168 -22.33 15.55 7.40
CA ASP A 168 -22.71 14.85 8.64
C ASP A 168 -22.18 13.41 8.71
N MET A 169 -21.02 13.18 8.10
CA MET A 169 -20.37 11.89 8.11
C MET A 169 -19.22 11.86 9.12
N ASP A 170 -19.24 10.85 9.99
CA ASP A 170 -18.16 10.58 10.96
C ASP A 170 -16.84 10.20 10.23
N PRO A 171 -15.74 10.96 10.37
CA PRO A 171 -14.43 10.62 9.82
C PRO A 171 -13.84 9.32 10.39
N HIS A 172 -14.34 8.87 11.54
CA HIS A 172 -14.00 7.61 12.19
C HIS A 172 -15.03 6.50 11.94
N TRP A 173 -15.96 6.69 11.00
CA TRP A 173 -17.03 5.74 10.68
C TRP A 173 -16.53 4.29 10.56
N SER A 174 -15.46 4.06 9.81
CA SER A 174 -14.92 2.70 9.62
C SER A 174 -14.39 2.05 10.90
N VAL A 175 -13.84 2.86 11.82
CA VAL A 175 -13.39 2.39 13.14
C VAL A 175 -14.60 2.06 14.00
N ARG A 176 -15.62 2.92 14.03
CA ARG A 176 -16.88 2.67 14.74
C ARG A 176 -17.56 1.39 14.24
N MET A 177 -17.63 1.17 12.93
CA MET A 177 -18.19 -0.04 12.34
C MET A 177 -17.41 -1.29 12.73
N ALA A 178 -16.08 -1.21 12.79
CA ALA A 178 -15.25 -2.32 13.23
C ALA A 178 -15.52 -2.67 14.72
N PHE A 179 -15.58 -1.68 15.61
CA PHE A 179 -15.92 -1.91 17.02
C PHE A 179 -17.34 -2.43 17.23
N LYS A 180 -18.31 -1.99 16.42
CA LYS A 180 -19.70 -2.42 16.52
C LYS A 180 -19.88 -3.89 16.13
N TRP A 181 -19.16 -4.35 15.11
CA TRP A 181 -19.45 -5.63 14.45
C TRP A 181 -18.36 -6.70 14.53
N CYS A 182 -17.18 -6.37 15.05
CA CYS A 182 -16.17 -7.38 15.35
C CYS A 182 -16.58 -8.20 16.59
N MET A 183 -16.51 -9.52 16.50
CA MET A 183 -16.84 -10.43 17.61
C MET A 183 -15.83 -10.36 18.76
N ASP A 184 -14.55 -10.23 18.42
CA ASP A 184 -13.46 -10.19 19.39
C ASP A 184 -12.58 -8.95 19.15
N PRO A 185 -12.72 -7.90 19.99
CA PRO A 185 -11.94 -6.68 19.85
C PRO A 185 -10.42 -6.87 19.93
N THR A 186 -9.94 -7.96 20.53
CA THR A 186 -8.50 -8.25 20.61
C THR A 186 -7.88 -8.55 19.24
N GLN A 187 -8.71 -8.94 18.25
CA GLN A 187 -8.27 -9.14 16.88
C GLN A 187 -8.03 -7.84 16.11
N MET A 188 -8.56 -6.71 16.60
CA MET A 188 -8.35 -5.40 15.97
C MET A 188 -6.96 -4.86 16.31
N ARG A 189 -6.22 -4.49 15.28
CA ARG A 189 -4.89 -3.88 15.42
C ARG A 189 -5.01 -2.36 15.40
N HIS A 190 -4.47 -1.70 16.43
CA HIS A 190 -4.40 -0.23 16.48
C HIS A 190 -3.62 0.36 15.29
N GLU A 191 -2.61 -0.39 14.81
CA GLU A 191 -1.79 -0.08 13.64
C GLU A 191 -2.56 -0.12 12.30
N ASP A 192 -3.77 -0.67 12.28
CA ASP A 192 -4.58 -0.74 11.06
C ASP A 192 -5.66 0.35 11.01
N SER A 193 -5.71 1.23 12.02
CA SER A 193 -6.67 2.34 12.05
C SER A 193 -6.47 3.31 10.87
N SER A 194 -7.56 3.91 10.38
CA SER A 194 -7.57 4.74 9.17
C SER A 194 -6.53 5.87 9.19
N ILE A 195 -6.47 6.63 10.29
CA ILE A 195 -5.51 7.75 10.44
C ILE A 195 -4.07 7.24 10.51
N PHE A 196 -3.83 6.13 11.21
CA PHE A 196 -2.48 5.58 11.32
C PHE A 196 -1.97 5.05 9.98
N VAL A 197 -2.84 4.39 9.22
CA VAL A 197 -2.54 3.94 7.84
C VAL A 197 -2.24 5.11 6.92
N LEU A 198 -2.99 6.22 7.03
CA LEU A 198 -2.67 7.45 6.29
C LEU A 198 -1.28 7.98 6.66
N ALA A 199 -0.97 8.10 7.95
CA ALA A 199 0.33 8.58 8.40
C ALA A 199 1.49 7.68 7.93
N ARG A 200 1.32 6.36 8.00
CA ARG A 200 2.26 5.37 7.47
C ARG A 200 2.53 5.59 5.98
N ASP A 201 1.46 5.66 5.18
CA ASP A 201 1.57 5.70 3.73
C ASP A 201 2.11 7.06 3.23
N PHE A 202 1.69 8.17 3.86
CA PHE A 202 2.27 9.50 3.62
C PHE A 202 3.72 9.60 4.08
N GLY A 203 4.07 8.99 5.22
CA GLY A 203 5.46 8.90 5.68
C GLY A 203 6.33 8.18 4.65
N TYR A 204 5.87 7.01 4.19
CA TYR A 204 6.56 6.26 3.16
C TYR A 204 6.73 7.07 1.85
N LEU A 205 5.68 7.76 1.38
CA LEU A 205 5.77 8.64 0.21
C LEU A 205 6.72 9.82 0.43
N THR A 206 6.77 10.37 1.65
CA THR A 206 7.69 11.45 2.01
C THR A 206 9.14 11.03 1.82
N GLY A 207 9.53 9.85 2.31
CA GLY A 207 10.88 9.34 2.09
C GLY A 207 11.21 9.06 0.61
N VAL A 208 10.22 8.64 -0.19
CA VAL A 208 10.37 8.54 -1.66
C VAL A 208 10.65 9.92 -2.27
N VAL A 209 9.87 10.94 -1.91
CA VAL A 209 10.01 12.31 -2.43
C VAL A 209 11.36 12.91 -2.04
N LEU A 210 11.80 12.72 -0.80
CA LEU A 210 13.10 13.20 -0.32
C LEU A 210 14.28 12.52 -1.02
N SER A 211 14.10 11.32 -1.56
CA SER A 211 15.15 10.61 -2.29
C SER A 211 15.35 11.09 -3.73
N LEU A 212 14.39 11.84 -4.30
CA LEU A 212 14.45 12.40 -5.66
C LEU A 212 15.54 13.47 -5.84
N PRO A 213 16.19 13.56 -7.02
CA PRO A 213 16.08 12.65 -8.17
C PRO A 213 16.81 11.31 -7.93
N ILE A 214 16.25 10.22 -8.46
CA ILE A 214 16.76 8.83 -8.25
C ILE A 214 17.29 8.22 -9.57
N TYR A 215 17.47 9.03 -10.63
CA TYR A 215 17.84 8.54 -11.96
C TYR A 215 19.17 7.75 -11.96
N GLU A 216 20.21 8.25 -11.29
CA GLU A 216 21.51 7.57 -11.21
C GLU A 216 21.43 6.21 -10.48
N SER A 217 20.57 6.09 -9.47
CA SER A 217 20.35 4.81 -8.77
C SER A 217 19.55 3.81 -9.60
N LEU A 218 18.85 4.25 -10.66
CA LEU A 218 18.15 3.39 -11.62
C LEU A 218 19.11 2.82 -12.67
N GLU A 219 20.17 3.56 -13.02
CA GLU A 219 21.14 3.20 -14.06
C GLU A 219 22.26 2.29 -13.54
N ASN A 220 22.63 2.42 -12.26
CA ASN A 220 23.64 1.58 -11.63
C ASN A 220 23.18 0.11 -11.48
N LYS A 221 23.61 -0.75 -12.41
CA LYS A 221 23.53 -2.21 -12.35
C LYS A 221 24.50 -2.78 -11.30
N THR A 222 24.26 -2.53 -10.03
CA THR A 222 25.02 -3.18 -8.96
C THR A 222 24.63 -4.64 -8.82
N VAL A 223 25.58 -5.49 -8.43
CA VAL A 223 25.36 -6.92 -8.19
C VAL A 223 24.34 -7.11 -7.06
N ILE A 224 23.20 -7.72 -7.37
CA ILE A 224 22.09 -8.00 -6.43
C ILE A 224 22.59 -8.69 -5.15
N THR A 225 23.64 -9.51 -5.25
CA THR A 225 24.26 -10.23 -4.13
C THR A 225 24.84 -9.31 -3.05
N LYS A 226 25.37 -8.13 -3.40
CA LYS A 226 25.87 -7.15 -2.41
C LYS A 226 24.75 -6.39 -1.72
N ARG A 227 23.60 -6.22 -2.37
CA ARG A 227 22.44 -5.47 -1.83
C ARG A 227 21.54 -6.30 -0.94
N LEU A 228 21.39 -7.60 -1.23
CA LEU A 228 20.50 -8.50 -0.49
C LEU A 228 20.74 -8.51 1.03
N PRO A 229 21.98 -8.65 1.56
CA PRO A 229 22.19 -8.68 3.00
C PRO A 229 21.83 -7.35 3.67
N LEU A 230 22.15 -6.22 3.03
CA LEU A 230 21.81 -4.90 3.55
C LEU A 230 20.29 -4.67 3.60
N LEU A 231 19.56 -5.16 2.59
CA LEU A 231 18.09 -5.11 2.59
C LEU A 231 17.50 -5.97 3.70
N LEU A 232 18.02 -7.18 3.92
CA LEU A 232 17.56 -8.05 5.02
C LEU A 232 17.78 -7.39 6.39
N VAL A 233 18.96 -6.81 6.62
CA VAL A 233 19.26 -6.08 7.86
C VAL A 233 18.32 -4.89 8.05
N LEU A 234 18.07 -4.12 6.99
CA LEU A 234 17.16 -2.97 7.06
C LEU A 234 15.72 -3.38 7.36
N GLU A 235 15.21 -4.44 6.73
CA GLU A 235 13.87 -4.94 6.99
C GLU A 235 13.74 -5.56 8.40
N MET A 236 14.79 -6.23 8.90
CA MET A 236 14.83 -6.69 10.29
C MET A 236 14.78 -5.52 11.27
N PHE A 237 15.55 -4.46 11.02
CA PHE A 237 15.53 -3.26 11.84
C PHE A 237 14.17 -2.58 11.80
N ASN A 238 13.57 -2.45 10.61
CA ASN A 238 12.23 -1.88 10.44
C ASN A 238 11.16 -2.73 11.15
N TYR A 239 11.28 -4.06 11.12
CA TYR A 239 10.40 -4.97 11.87
C TYR A 239 10.54 -4.77 13.39
N TYR A 240 11.76 -4.70 13.91
CA TYR A 240 12.01 -4.43 15.33
C TYR A 240 11.47 -3.05 15.75
N ALA A 241 11.76 -2.01 14.97
CA ALA A 241 11.23 -0.66 15.18
C ALA A 241 9.69 -0.62 15.12
N ARG A 242 9.05 -1.52 14.38
CA ARG A 242 7.59 -1.67 14.41
C ARG A 242 7.08 -2.28 15.71
N LEU A 243 7.78 -3.28 16.26
CA LEU A 243 7.40 -3.89 17.53
C LEU A 243 7.48 -2.88 18.69
N GLU A 244 8.52 -2.05 18.68
CA GLU A 244 8.77 -0.99 19.68
C GLU A 244 7.97 0.30 19.44
N THR A 245 6.87 0.24 18.68
CA THR A 245 6.04 1.42 18.42
C THR A 245 5.48 1.98 19.75
N PRO A 246 5.68 3.26 20.07
CA PRO A 246 5.29 3.85 21.35
C PRO A 246 3.76 3.96 21.48
N LYS A 247 3.14 3.05 22.24
CA LYS A 247 1.67 3.01 22.45
C LYS A 247 1.19 3.83 23.65
N SER A 248 2.07 4.13 24.61
CA SER A 248 1.73 4.79 25.88
C SER A 248 1.84 6.32 25.86
N TYR A 249 2.61 6.90 24.92
CA TYR A 249 2.94 8.34 24.89
C TYR A 249 1.87 9.21 24.20
N GLY A 250 0.63 8.71 24.11
CA GLY A 250 -0.49 9.39 23.48
C GLY A 250 -0.57 9.22 21.96
N ARG A 251 -1.71 9.65 21.40
CA ARG A 251 -2.08 9.42 19.98
C ARG A 251 -1.15 10.14 19.00
N VAL A 252 -0.71 11.34 19.34
CA VAL A 252 0.17 12.14 18.46
C VAL A 252 1.54 11.49 18.33
N ALA A 253 2.16 11.08 19.44
CA ALA A 253 3.44 10.38 19.43
C ALA A 253 3.36 9.06 18.65
N PHE A 254 2.28 8.30 18.85
CA PHE A 254 2.02 7.05 18.13
C PHE A 254 1.95 7.25 16.61
N VAL A 255 1.19 8.25 16.14
CA VAL A 255 1.04 8.55 14.70
C VAL A 255 2.32 9.17 14.11
N ALA A 256 2.96 10.08 14.83
CA ALA A 256 4.19 10.73 14.39
C ALA A 256 5.35 9.73 14.26
N TYR A 257 5.49 8.81 15.21
CA TYR A 257 6.49 7.74 15.13
C TYR A 257 6.30 6.89 13.88
N GLU A 258 5.07 6.49 13.58
CA GLU A 258 4.78 5.70 12.37
C GLU A 258 5.14 6.47 11.10
N PHE A 259 4.77 7.74 11.01
CA PHE A 259 5.14 8.59 9.88
C PHE A 259 6.67 8.66 9.70
N VAL A 260 7.40 8.99 10.77
CA VAL A 260 8.86 9.15 10.74
C VAL A 260 9.56 7.84 10.42
N ARG A 261 9.16 6.72 11.04
CA ARG A 261 9.73 5.40 10.77
C ARG A 261 9.63 5.04 9.30
N ASN A 262 8.45 5.19 8.70
CA ASN A 262 8.23 4.83 7.30
C ASN A 262 8.92 5.80 6.33
N ALA A 263 9.01 7.08 6.66
CA ALA A 263 9.78 8.06 5.88
C ALA A 263 11.27 7.76 5.88
N MET A 264 11.84 7.46 7.06
CA MET A 264 13.24 7.07 7.19
C MET A 264 13.51 5.75 6.46
N HIS A 265 12.60 4.78 6.55
CA HIS A 265 12.74 3.49 5.88
C HIS A 265 12.81 3.63 4.35
N SER A 266 11.83 4.30 3.73
CA SER A 266 11.81 4.45 2.27
C SER A 266 12.95 5.35 1.75
N PHE A 267 13.33 6.39 2.49
CA PHE A 267 14.49 7.21 2.17
C PHE A 267 15.80 6.40 2.20
N THR A 268 15.99 5.59 3.24
CA THR A 268 17.17 4.72 3.39
C THR A 268 17.27 3.72 2.26
N LEU A 269 16.15 3.06 1.92
CA LEU A 269 16.06 2.12 0.79
C LEU A 269 16.45 2.74 -0.55
N LEU A 270 16.05 4.00 -0.79
CA LEU A 270 16.19 4.64 -2.10
C LEU A 270 17.46 5.48 -2.27
N LYS A 271 17.99 6.06 -1.19
CA LYS A 271 19.14 6.98 -1.26
C LYS A 271 20.41 6.45 -0.60
N ILE A 272 20.27 5.77 0.54
CA ILE A 272 21.43 5.34 1.36
C ILE A 272 21.94 3.98 0.89
N VAL A 273 21.06 2.98 0.81
CA VAL A 273 21.39 1.61 0.39
C VAL A 273 22.10 1.57 -0.97
N PRO A 274 21.66 2.30 -2.01
CA PRO A 274 22.35 2.30 -3.28
C PRO A 274 23.77 2.86 -3.21
N LYS A 275 24.02 3.89 -2.40
CA LYS A 275 25.36 4.52 -2.23
C LYS A 275 26.34 3.65 -1.45
N LEU A 276 25.84 2.83 -0.53
CA LEU A 276 26.68 1.88 0.22
C LEU A 276 27.08 0.64 -0.59
N THR A 277 26.44 0.42 -1.73
CA THR A 277 26.59 -0.80 -2.55
C THR A 277 27.13 -0.55 -3.96
N THR A 278 27.37 0.72 -4.31
CA THR A 278 28.22 1.15 -5.45
C THR A 278 29.68 1.02 -5.06
#